data_AF-A0AAJ8DT38-F1
#
_entry.id   AF-A0AAJ8DT38-F1
#
_cell.length_a   1.000
_cell.length_b   1.000
_cell.length_c   1.000
_cell.angle_alpha   90.00
_cell.angle_beta   90.00
_cell.angle_gamma   90.00
#
_symmetry.space_group_name_H-M   'P 1'
#
loop_
_entity.id
_entity.type
_entity.pdbx_description
1 polymer ?
#
loop_
_entity_poly.entity_id
_entity_poly.type
_entity_poly.pdbx_seq_one_letter_code
_entity_poly.pdbx_strand_id
1 'polypeptide(L)'
;MSSDDVENMDFPQNEDEAQVTLSVKWLEGCRPQKYKMTLQRVLQTWGNNFSADCVVVDVSEDGTAVITIKPASALSGLQKLVGQTLFNKEGTPTVTVKSVSLGTPELETQIPDDASIDLPPSFVSEPQNVEGHLKEQSSAAGQETNTCDIPMHHFSYVTQNYKEEIKRIEKVNGVKLVAEVKLTFEADQKDGRPNYAFSEFINLVQKCSGESRGFTVPLKNMNPKQWSDALKIIQRPENKLLLTLSSEEMTVCGPRQSQDAVRKSISTTQRTLTNTDTSTTVYTGVA
;
A
#
# COMPACT_ATOMS: atom_id res chain seq x y z
N MET A 1 -1.71 44.49 -44.95
CA MET A 1 -3.13 44.82 -45.10
C MET A 1 -3.82 43.59 -45.63
N SER A 2 -4.71 42.89 -44.94
CA SER A 2 -5.10 42.84 -43.52
C SER A 2 -5.64 41.39 -43.30
N SER A 3 -5.66 40.76 -42.12
CA SER A 3 -6.38 41.17 -40.91
C SER A 3 -7.88 41.44 -41.22
N ASP A 4 -8.91 40.89 -40.59
CA ASP A 4 -9.11 39.89 -39.53
C ASP A 4 -10.53 39.27 -39.83
N ASP A 5 -11.02 38.16 -39.27
CA ASP A 5 -10.49 37.20 -38.30
C ASP A 5 -11.23 35.82 -38.42
N VAL A 6 -10.83 34.81 -37.65
CA VAL A 6 -11.68 33.70 -37.17
C VAL A 6 -11.36 33.49 -35.69
N GLU A 7 -12.29 33.88 -34.82
CA GLU A 7 -12.14 33.78 -33.36
C GLU A 7 -11.84 32.34 -32.93
N ASN A 8 -10.58 32.09 -32.54
CA ASN A 8 -10.32 31.09 -31.52
C ASN A 8 -11.09 31.54 -30.27
N MET A 9 -12.16 30.82 -29.90
CA MET A 9 -12.67 30.88 -28.53
C MET A 9 -11.65 30.23 -27.61
N ASP A 10 -10.64 31.03 -27.29
CA ASP A 10 -9.71 30.80 -26.21
C ASP A 10 -10.51 30.80 -24.92
N PHE A 11 -10.81 29.61 -24.39
CA PHE A 11 -11.32 29.49 -23.03
C PHE A 11 -10.18 29.97 -22.12
N PRO A 12 -10.32 31.09 -21.39
CA PRO A 12 -9.26 31.54 -20.52
C PRO A 12 -9.03 30.46 -19.46
N GLN A 13 -7.93 29.71 -19.61
CA GLN A 13 -7.46 28.81 -18.58
C GLN A 13 -7.12 29.69 -17.38
N ASN A 14 -7.99 29.70 -16.36
CA ASN A 14 -7.68 30.36 -15.09
C ASN A 14 -6.49 29.61 -14.48
N GLU A 15 -5.28 30.11 -14.66
CA GLU A 15 -4.02 29.48 -14.22
C GLU A 15 -3.84 29.40 -12.69
N ASP A 16 -4.92 29.59 -11.91
CA ASP A 16 -4.96 29.48 -10.45
C ASP A 16 -6.21 28.68 -9.97
N GLU A 17 -6.74 27.83 -10.84
CA GLU A 17 -7.91 26.96 -10.59
C GLU A 17 -7.49 25.49 -10.55
N ALA A 18 -7.70 24.80 -9.43
CA ALA A 18 -7.40 23.37 -9.30
C ALA A 18 -8.69 22.55 -9.12
N GLN A 19 -8.84 21.48 -9.91
CA GLN A 19 -9.91 20.50 -9.75
C GLN A 19 -9.45 19.33 -8.87
N VAL A 20 -10.29 18.95 -7.92
CA VAL A 20 -9.95 18.05 -6.83
C VAL A 20 -11.12 17.12 -6.56
N THR A 21 -10.85 15.82 -6.44
CA THR A 21 -11.81 14.83 -5.97
C THR A 21 -11.71 14.71 -4.45
N LEU A 22 -12.83 14.93 -3.78
CA LEU A 22 -12.98 14.91 -2.33
C LEU A 22 -13.86 13.72 -1.95
N SER A 23 -13.35 12.78 -1.16
CA SER A 23 -14.21 11.75 -0.56
C SER A 23 -14.66 12.21 0.82
N VAL A 24 -15.96 12.11 1.10
CA VAL A 24 -16.56 12.54 2.36
C VAL A 24 -17.43 11.45 3.03
N LYS A 25 -17.54 11.53 4.35
CA LYS A 25 -18.54 10.79 5.15
C LYS A 25 -19.62 11.75 5.60
N TRP A 26 -20.86 11.49 5.20
CA TRP A 26 -22.03 12.22 5.70
C TRP A 26 -22.32 11.83 7.15
N LEU A 27 -22.65 12.81 7.98
CA LEU A 27 -23.12 12.59 9.33
C LEU A 27 -24.66 12.62 9.38
N GLU A 28 -25.20 11.97 10.41
CA GLU A 28 -26.59 11.51 10.45
C GLU A 28 -27.59 12.67 10.34
N GLY A 29 -28.60 12.52 9.46
CA GLY A 29 -29.62 13.54 9.17
C GLY A 29 -29.49 14.25 7.82
N CYS A 30 -28.35 14.13 7.13
CA CYS A 30 -28.23 14.60 5.74
C CYS A 30 -28.94 13.64 4.75
N ARG A 31 -29.70 14.17 3.80
CA ARG A 31 -30.35 13.40 2.71
C ARG A 31 -29.59 13.60 1.39
N PRO A 32 -29.50 12.58 0.50
CA PRO A 32 -28.76 12.67 -0.77
C PRO A 32 -29.09 13.90 -1.61
N GLN A 33 -30.38 14.26 -1.71
CA GLN A 33 -30.86 15.41 -2.50
C GLN A 33 -30.35 16.78 -1.98
N LYS A 34 -29.71 16.82 -0.80
CA LYS A 34 -29.13 18.03 -0.21
C LYS A 34 -27.59 18.02 -0.20
N TYR A 35 -26.94 16.91 -0.57
CA TYR A 35 -25.49 16.73 -0.44
C TYR A 35 -24.69 17.87 -1.09
N LYS A 36 -24.91 18.16 -2.38
CA LYS A 36 -24.23 19.26 -3.09
C LYS A 36 -24.39 20.63 -2.41
N MET A 37 -25.61 21.00 -2.02
CA MET A 37 -25.90 22.27 -1.33
C MET A 37 -25.28 22.35 0.08
N THR A 38 -25.26 21.24 0.81
CA THR A 38 -24.67 21.15 2.15
C THR A 38 -23.14 21.22 2.07
N LEU A 39 -22.51 20.45 1.19
CA LEU A 39 -21.07 20.46 0.98
C LEU A 39 -20.58 21.84 0.52
N GLN A 40 -21.28 22.46 -0.44
CA GLN A 40 -20.96 23.81 -0.91
C GLN A 40 -20.91 24.82 0.24
N ARG A 41 -21.95 24.84 1.09
CA ARG A 41 -22.03 25.78 2.21
C ARG A 41 -20.90 25.57 3.22
N VAL A 42 -20.55 24.32 3.49
CA VAL A 42 -19.53 23.96 4.47
C VAL A 42 -18.12 24.25 3.94
N LEU A 43 -17.82 23.89 2.69
CA LEU A 43 -16.55 24.21 2.04
C LEU A 43 -16.37 25.72 1.82
N GLN A 44 -17.42 26.48 1.50
CA GLN A 44 -17.33 27.95 1.45
C GLN A 44 -17.11 28.57 2.84
N THR A 45 -17.72 28.01 3.89
CA THR A 45 -17.50 28.50 5.27
C THR A 45 -16.07 28.24 5.72
N TRP A 46 -15.48 27.11 5.32
CA TRP A 46 -14.05 26.85 5.46
C TRP A 46 -13.20 27.82 4.62
N GLY A 47 -13.47 27.89 3.31
CA GLY A 47 -12.69 28.67 2.34
C GLY A 47 -12.59 30.15 2.70
N ASN A 48 -13.67 30.76 3.18
CA ASN A 48 -13.67 32.14 3.68
C ASN A 48 -12.64 32.38 4.80
N ASN A 49 -12.38 31.40 5.66
CA ASN A 49 -11.36 31.52 6.72
C ASN A 49 -9.92 31.40 6.19
N PHE A 50 -9.74 30.87 4.98
CA PHE A 50 -8.45 30.61 4.34
C PHE A 50 -8.23 31.44 3.05
N SER A 51 -9.10 32.42 2.78
CA SER A 51 -9.10 33.23 1.54
C SER A 51 -9.15 32.39 0.26
N ALA A 52 -9.94 31.31 0.28
CA ALA A 52 -10.14 30.39 -0.82
C ALA A 52 -11.62 30.31 -1.22
N ASP A 53 -11.92 30.37 -2.52
CA ASP A 53 -13.23 30.00 -3.04
C ASP A 53 -13.24 28.50 -3.38
N CYS A 54 -14.38 27.86 -3.13
CA CYS A 54 -14.58 26.42 -3.28
C CYS A 54 -15.96 26.17 -3.90
N VAL A 55 -15.97 25.55 -5.08
CA VAL A 55 -17.18 25.25 -5.84
C VAL A 55 -17.31 23.74 -6.02
N VAL A 56 -18.39 23.17 -5.51
CA VAL A 56 -18.75 21.76 -5.67
C VAL A 56 -19.37 21.57 -7.05
N VAL A 57 -18.61 20.97 -7.96
CA VAL A 57 -19.03 20.66 -9.33
C VAL A 57 -20.05 19.54 -9.31
N ASP A 58 -19.78 18.44 -8.59
CA ASP A 58 -20.71 17.32 -8.46
C ASP A 58 -20.56 16.56 -7.14
N VAL A 59 -21.58 15.80 -6.75
CA VAL A 59 -21.58 14.90 -5.58
C VAL A 59 -22.38 13.64 -5.85
N SER A 60 -21.69 12.50 -5.80
CA SER A 60 -22.26 11.16 -5.89
C SER A 60 -22.79 10.65 -4.53
N GLU A 61 -23.69 9.67 -4.57
CA GLU A 61 -24.36 9.10 -3.39
C GLU A 61 -23.39 8.35 -2.45
N ASP A 62 -22.28 7.84 -2.99
CA ASP A 62 -21.18 7.20 -2.24
C ASP A 62 -20.38 8.17 -1.34
N GLY A 63 -20.61 9.48 -1.50
CA GLY A 63 -19.88 10.52 -0.82
C GLY A 63 -18.62 10.99 -1.56
N THR A 64 -18.44 10.63 -2.83
CA THR A 64 -17.40 11.22 -3.68
C THR A 64 -17.93 12.52 -4.29
N ALA A 65 -17.16 13.60 -4.17
CA ALA A 65 -17.50 14.93 -4.68
C ALA A 65 -16.36 15.50 -5.52
N VAL A 66 -16.69 16.02 -6.70
CA VAL A 66 -15.72 16.78 -7.52
C VAL A 66 -15.88 18.25 -7.14
N ILE A 67 -14.78 18.88 -6.72
CA ILE A 67 -14.75 20.29 -6.33
C ILE A 67 -13.66 21.02 -7.09
N THR A 68 -13.82 22.34 -7.20
CA THR A 68 -12.86 23.25 -7.80
C THR A 68 -12.50 24.32 -6.78
N ILE A 69 -11.20 24.60 -6.62
CA ILE A 69 -10.65 25.52 -5.62
C ILE A 69 -9.81 26.62 -6.27
N LYS A 70 -9.97 27.86 -5.77
CA LYS A 70 -9.18 29.05 -6.13
C LYS A 70 -8.72 29.77 -4.86
N PRO A 71 -7.46 30.20 -4.74
CA PRO A 71 -6.32 29.86 -5.60
C PRO A 71 -5.93 28.38 -5.47
N ALA A 72 -5.20 27.83 -6.44
CA ALA A 72 -4.70 26.45 -6.40
C ALA A 72 -3.77 26.21 -5.19
N SER A 73 -3.09 27.25 -4.70
CA SER A 73 -2.28 27.23 -3.48
C SER A 73 -3.07 26.85 -2.21
N ALA A 74 -4.38 27.11 -2.18
CA ALA A 74 -5.26 26.75 -1.06
C ALA A 74 -5.53 25.24 -0.95
N LEU A 75 -5.17 24.43 -1.97
CA LEU A 75 -5.20 22.97 -1.90
C LEU A 75 -4.41 22.43 -0.70
N SER A 76 -3.29 23.07 -0.34
CA SER A 76 -2.48 22.70 0.83
C SER A 76 -3.22 22.88 2.16
N GLY A 77 -4.23 23.76 2.20
CA GLY A 77 -5.18 23.88 3.30
C GLY A 77 -6.25 22.79 3.25
N LEU A 78 -6.80 22.51 2.06
CA LEU A 78 -7.81 21.47 1.85
C LEU A 78 -7.30 20.08 2.23
N GLN A 79 -6.05 19.74 1.89
CA GLN A 79 -5.40 18.48 2.27
C GLN A 79 -5.29 18.30 3.80
N LYS A 80 -5.18 19.38 4.57
CA LYS A 80 -5.16 19.32 6.04
C LYS A 80 -6.53 18.98 6.64
N LEU A 81 -7.61 19.05 5.86
CA LEU A 81 -8.94 18.64 6.29
C LEU A 81 -9.12 17.12 6.31
N VAL A 82 -8.22 16.34 5.71
CA VAL A 82 -8.30 14.87 5.77
C VAL A 82 -8.33 14.40 7.23
N GLY A 83 -9.38 13.65 7.59
CA GLY A 83 -9.67 13.22 8.96
C GLY A 83 -10.45 14.23 9.81
N GLN A 84 -10.63 15.47 9.35
CA GLN A 84 -11.39 16.50 10.07
C GLN A 84 -12.89 16.45 9.75
N THR A 85 -13.70 16.73 10.77
CA THR A 85 -15.14 16.96 10.63
C THR A 85 -15.39 18.45 10.46
N LEU A 86 -16.12 18.79 9.40
CA LEU A 86 -16.56 20.15 9.10
C LEU A 86 -17.98 20.39 9.63
N PHE A 87 -18.21 21.60 10.11
CA PHE A 87 -19.41 22.02 10.81
C PHE A 87 -20.24 22.97 9.93
N ASN A 88 -21.57 22.97 10.12
CA ASN A 88 -22.42 24.01 9.55
C ASN A 88 -22.29 25.34 10.33
N LYS A 89 -23.00 26.38 9.90
CA LYS A 89 -22.98 27.70 10.56
C LYS A 89 -23.55 27.67 11.98
N GLU A 90 -24.38 26.66 12.25
CA GLU A 90 -25.01 26.38 13.53
C GLU A 90 -24.12 25.52 14.47
N GLY A 91 -22.86 25.25 14.10
CA GLY A 91 -21.91 24.48 14.92
C GLY A 91 -22.17 22.97 14.99
N THR A 92 -23.07 22.45 14.16
CA THR A 92 -23.41 21.03 14.08
C THR A 92 -22.45 20.29 13.14
N PRO A 93 -21.84 19.16 13.55
CA PRO A 93 -20.95 18.38 12.70
C PRO A 93 -21.75 17.81 11.52
N THR A 94 -21.29 18.08 10.29
CA THR A 94 -22.08 17.84 9.07
C THR A 94 -21.45 16.80 8.16
N VAL A 95 -20.12 16.86 7.99
CA VAL A 95 -19.41 16.04 7.01
C VAL A 95 -17.95 15.85 7.45
N THR A 96 -17.42 14.63 7.37
CA THR A 96 -16.00 14.32 7.65
C THR A 96 -15.27 14.08 6.33
N VAL A 97 -14.15 14.76 6.09
CA VAL A 97 -13.35 14.54 4.88
C VAL A 97 -12.50 13.29 5.05
N LYS A 98 -12.69 12.30 4.17
CA LYS A 98 -11.94 11.03 4.16
C LYS A 98 -10.63 11.13 3.37
N SER A 99 -10.66 11.77 2.21
CA SER A 99 -9.50 11.91 1.33
C SER A 99 -9.65 13.09 0.36
N VAL A 100 -8.52 13.55 -0.15
CA VAL A 100 -8.38 14.64 -1.13
C VAL A 100 -7.38 14.18 -2.18
N SER A 101 -7.79 14.04 -3.44
CA SER A 101 -6.92 13.69 -4.58
C SER A 101 -7.07 14.72 -5.70
N LEU A 102 -5.97 15.09 -6.37
CA LEU A 102 -6.10 15.88 -7.61
C LEU A 102 -6.80 15.02 -8.67
N GLY A 103 -7.73 15.62 -9.39
CA GLY A 103 -8.21 15.04 -10.64
C GLY A 103 -7.12 15.17 -11.70
N THR A 104 -6.75 14.05 -12.34
CA THR A 104 -6.21 14.14 -13.70
C THR A 104 -7.44 14.17 -14.61
N PRO A 105 -7.58 15.13 -15.54
CA PRO A 105 -8.71 15.12 -16.46
C PRO A 105 -8.60 13.90 -17.37
N GLU A 106 -9.49 12.93 -17.23
CA GLU A 106 -9.60 11.83 -18.21
C GLU A 106 -10.14 12.42 -19.51
N LEU A 107 -9.28 12.43 -20.54
CA LEU A 107 -9.64 12.86 -21.88
C LEU A 107 -10.54 11.79 -22.51
N GLU A 108 -11.84 12.07 -22.60
CA GLU A 108 -12.80 11.26 -23.35
C GLU A 108 -12.30 11.01 -24.77
N THR A 109 -11.80 9.80 -25.04
CA THR A 109 -11.42 9.37 -26.38
C THR A 109 -12.49 8.41 -26.88
N GLN A 110 -13.20 8.82 -27.94
CA GLN A 110 -14.32 8.07 -28.49
C GLN A 110 -13.87 6.74 -29.11
N ILE A 111 -14.71 5.72 -28.94
CA ILE A 111 -14.58 4.36 -29.52
C ILE A 111 -14.74 4.44 -31.05
N PRO A 112 -14.05 3.59 -31.81
CA PRO A 112 -14.79 2.65 -32.67
C PRO A 112 -14.44 1.19 -32.39
N ASP A 113 -15.43 0.32 -32.54
CA ASP A 113 -15.32 -1.13 -32.35
C ASP A 113 -14.41 -1.81 -33.39
N ASP A 114 -13.71 -2.86 -32.94
CA ASP A 114 -13.61 -4.21 -33.55
C ASP A 114 -12.21 -4.84 -33.38
N ALA A 115 -12.12 -5.82 -32.47
CA ALA A 115 -11.27 -7.02 -32.56
C ALA A 115 -11.34 -7.81 -31.23
N SER A 116 -12.04 -8.94 -31.25
CA SER A 116 -12.08 -9.87 -30.10
C SER A 116 -10.75 -10.61 -29.93
N ILE A 117 -10.10 -10.45 -28.76
CA ILE A 117 -9.18 -11.45 -28.18
C ILE A 117 -9.36 -11.45 -26.65
N ASP A 118 -9.75 -12.60 -26.08
CA ASP A 118 -9.89 -12.79 -24.63
C ASP A 118 -8.56 -12.59 -23.87
N LEU A 119 -8.64 -11.85 -22.75
CA LEU A 119 -7.65 -11.87 -21.67
C LEU A 119 -8.37 -11.98 -20.32
N PRO A 120 -7.80 -12.69 -19.32
CA PRO A 120 -8.51 -13.05 -18.09
C PRO A 120 -8.76 -11.85 -17.17
N PRO A 121 -9.80 -11.90 -16.32
CA PRO A 121 -10.19 -10.77 -15.47
C PRO A 121 -9.11 -10.47 -14.43
N SER A 122 -8.46 -9.31 -14.57
CA SER A 122 -7.69 -8.70 -13.49
C SER A 122 -8.66 -8.20 -12.42
N PHE A 123 -8.41 -8.57 -11.16
CA PHE A 123 -9.37 -8.41 -10.08
C PHE A 123 -9.59 -6.94 -9.71
N VAL A 124 -10.80 -6.44 -9.99
CA VAL A 124 -11.42 -5.38 -9.19
C VAL A 124 -11.77 -6.00 -7.84
N SER A 125 -11.04 -5.64 -6.79
CA SER A 125 -11.43 -5.95 -5.42
C SER A 125 -12.25 -4.79 -4.87
N GLU A 126 -13.55 -5.05 -4.66
CA GLU A 126 -14.47 -4.15 -3.98
C GLU A 126 -13.93 -3.77 -2.59
N PRO A 127 -14.17 -2.54 -2.09
CA PRO A 127 -13.92 -2.21 -0.69
C PRO A 127 -14.96 -2.93 0.18
N GLN A 128 -14.61 -4.14 0.65
CA GLN A 128 -15.43 -4.85 1.62
C GLN A 128 -15.64 -4.01 2.89
N ASN A 129 -16.89 -4.06 3.38
CA ASN A 129 -17.34 -3.35 4.56
C ASN A 129 -16.43 -3.63 5.78
N VAL A 130 -15.78 -2.60 6.30
CA VAL A 130 -15.20 -2.61 7.66
C VAL A 130 -16.00 -1.63 8.52
N GLU A 131 -17.07 -2.17 9.08
CA GLU A 131 -17.87 -1.57 10.14
C GLU A 131 -16.97 -1.19 11.33
N GLY A 132 -17.29 -0.11 12.03
CA GLY A 132 -16.30 0.61 12.84
C GLY A 132 -15.79 -0.10 14.09
N HIS A 133 -14.52 0.16 14.43
CA HIS A 133 -14.07 0.17 15.82
C HIS A 133 -13.10 1.31 16.14
N LEU A 134 -13.47 2.55 15.78
CA LEU A 134 -12.80 3.73 16.34
C LEU A 134 -13.22 3.88 17.80
N LYS A 135 -12.50 3.19 18.69
CA LYS A 135 -12.70 3.30 20.14
C LYS A 135 -12.05 4.59 20.62
N GLU A 136 -12.83 5.51 21.14
CA GLU A 136 -12.28 6.61 21.95
C GLU A 136 -11.43 6.01 23.09
N GLN A 137 -10.16 6.38 23.15
CA GLN A 137 -9.35 6.18 24.35
C GLN A 137 -9.08 7.53 25.02
N SER A 138 -9.83 7.75 26.09
CA SER A 138 -9.59 8.78 27.10
C SER A 138 -8.12 8.80 27.53
N SER A 139 -7.59 10.01 27.71
CA SER A 139 -6.23 10.28 28.15
C SER A 139 -5.83 9.58 29.46
N ALA A 140 -4.65 8.99 29.48
CA ALA A 140 -3.84 8.76 30.68
C ALA A 140 -2.39 9.15 30.36
N ALA A 141 -1.67 9.73 31.32
CA ALA A 141 -0.28 10.15 31.11
C ALA A 141 0.63 8.91 30.92
N GLY A 142 0.98 8.63 29.67
CA GLY A 142 1.80 7.52 29.22
C GLY A 142 2.32 7.82 27.81
N GLN A 143 3.25 6.99 27.31
CA GLN A 143 3.83 7.21 25.97
C GLN A 143 2.72 7.23 24.89
N GLU A 144 2.74 8.26 24.06
CA GLU A 144 1.75 8.47 23.00
C GLU A 144 1.96 7.44 21.86
N THR A 145 1.24 6.32 21.95
CA THR A 145 1.28 5.24 20.97
C THR A 145 0.23 5.46 19.89
N ASN A 146 0.66 5.84 18.69
CA ASN A 146 -0.21 5.92 17.52
C ASN A 146 -0.29 4.56 16.82
N THR A 147 -1.51 4.10 16.53
CA THR A 147 -1.77 2.82 15.84
C THR A 147 -2.58 3.04 14.57
N CYS A 148 -2.46 2.12 13.60
CA CYS A 148 -3.27 2.10 12.39
C CYS A 148 -3.42 0.66 11.87
N ASP A 149 -4.60 0.35 11.33
CA ASP A 149 -4.86 -0.93 10.67
C ASP A 149 -4.48 -0.83 9.20
N ILE A 150 -3.58 -1.71 8.74
CA ILE A 150 -3.12 -1.77 7.34
C ILE A 150 -3.32 -3.21 6.83
N PRO A 151 -3.92 -3.42 5.64
CA PRO A 151 -4.03 -4.76 5.06
C PRO A 151 -2.67 -5.45 4.93
N MET A 152 -2.60 -6.72 5.32
CA MET A 152 -1.35 -7.51 5.37
C MET A 152 -0.51 -7.41 4.09
N HIS A 153 -1.15 -7.42 2.91
CA HIS A 153 -0.44 -7.34 1.63
C HIS A 153 0.21 -5.96 1.39
N HIS A 154 -0.44 -4.86 1.81
CA HIS A 154 0.15 -3.52 1.78
C HIS A 154 1.34 -3.42 2.74
N PHE A 155 1.16 -3.89 3.97
CA PHE A 155 2.24 -3.91 4.97
C PHE A 155 3.45 -4.73 4.49
N SER A 156 3.20 -5.91 3.92
CA SER A 156 4.23 -6.79 3.33
C SER A 156 4.97 -6.11 2.17
N TYR A 157 4.26 -5.46 1.24
CA TYR A 157 4.88 -4.71 0.14
C TYR A 157 5.77 -3.57 0.64
N VAL A 158 5.27 -2.74 1.56
CA VAL A 158 6.01 -1.57 2.08
C VAL A 158 7.25 -2.01 2.87
N THR A 159 7.13 -3.01 3.75
CA THR A 159 8.25 -3.53 4.54
C THR A 159 9.31 -4.29 3.72
N GLN A 160 8.96 -4.79 2.53
CA GLN A 160 9.93 -5.46 1.66
C GLN A 160 10.65 -4.49 0.71
N ASN A 161 9.97 -3.47 0.21
CA ASN A 161 10.51 -2.59 -0.85
C ASN A 161 11.05 -1.25 -0.33
N TYR A 162 10.54 -0.74 0.80
CA TYR A 162 10.87 0.60 1.32
C TYR A 162 11.56 0.52 2.70
N LYS A 163 12.48 -0.44 2.82
CA LYS A 163 13.20 -0.76 4.07
C LYS A 163 14.00 0.44 4.60
N GLU A 164 14.62 1.21 3.71
CA GLU A 164 15.43 2.38 4.10
C GLU A 164 14.57 3.58 4.47
N GLU A 165 13.41 3.76 3.83
CA GLU A 165 12.41 4.76 4.19
C GLU A 165 11.82 4.48 5.57
N ILE A 166 11.49 3.22 5.89
CA ILE A 166 11.02 2.83 7.23
C ILE A 166 12.09 3.13 8.28
N LYS A 167 13.34 2.68 8.07
CA LYS A 167 14.47 2.99 8.97
C LYS A 167 14.67 4.50 9.14
N ARG A 168 14.49 5.28 8.07
CA ARG A 168 14.55 6.74 8.12
C ARG A 168 13.40 7.33 8.93
N ILE A 169 12.17 6.84 8.78
CA ILE A 169 11.00 7.27 9.56
C ILE A 169 11.22 6.97 11.05
N GLU A 170 11.62 5.75 11.39
CA GLU A 170 11.97 5.36 12.77
C GLU A 170 13.05 6.27 13.36
N LYS A 171 14.17 6.45 12.63
CA LYS A 171 15.31 7.26 13.08
C LYS A 171 14.99 8.75 13.22
N VAL A 172 14.27 9.35 12.27
CA VAL A 172 13.96 10.79 12.27
C VAL A 172 12.96 11.13 13.38
N ASN A 173 11.99 10.27 13.64
CA ASN A 173 10.94 10.53 14.64
C ASN A 173 11.25 9.92 16.02
N GLY A 174 12.35 9.16 16.16
CA GLY A 174 12.73 8.51 17.42
C GLY A 174 11.81 7.36 17.84
N VAL A 175 11.08 6.77 16.89
CA VAL A 175 10.08 5.72 17.12
C VAL A 175 10.59 4.35 16.65
N LYS A 176 9.86 3.29 17.03
CA LYS A 176 9.97 1.98 16.40
C LYS A 176 8.64 1.58 15.80
N LEU A 177 8.67 1.03 14.59
CA LEU A 177 7.53 0.41 13.95
C LEU A 177 7.32 -0.99 14.55
N VAL A 178 6.29 -1.13 15.37
CA VAL A 178 5.83 -2.43 15.87
C VAL A 178 4.60 -2.84 15.07
N ALA A 179 4.61 -4.06 14.54
CA ALA A 179 3.50 -4.60 13.76
C ALA A 179 2.97 -5.87 14.42
N GLU A 180 1.65 -5.93 14.56
CA GLU A 180 0.94 -7.04 15.17
C GLU A 180 -0.04 -7.66 14.16
N VAL A 181 -0.16 -8.99 14.18
CA VAL A 181 -1.08 -9.72 13.31
C VAL A 181 -2.22 -10.26 14.16
N LYS A 182 -3.35 -9.57 14.13
CA LYS A 182 -4.56 -9.99 14.85
C LYS A 182 -5.37 -10.96 13.98
N LEU A 183 -5.76 -12.09 14.58
CA LEU A 183 -6.64 -13.08 13.97
C LEU A 183 -7.87 -13.28 14.86
N THR A 184 -9.05 -13.26 14.27
CA THR A 184 -10.32 -13.53 14.96
C THR A 184 -10.85 -14.88 14.49
N PHE A 185 -11.24 -15.74 15.43
CA PHE A 185 -11.85 -17.04 15.15
C PHE A 185 -13.32 -16.96 15.55
N GLU A 186 -14.21 -16.88 14.57
CA GLU A 186 -15.66 -16.77 14.78
C GLU A 186 -16.33 -18.09 14.36
N ALA A 187 -17.47 -18.40 14.98
CA ALA A 187 -18.27 -19.57 14.60
C ALA A 187 -19.20 -19.19 13.44
N ASP A 188 -18.95 -19.75 12.26
CA ASP A 188 -19.82 -19.66 11.08
C ASP A 188 -21.06 -20.57 11.18
N GLN A 189 -20.99 -21.58 12.06
CA GLN A 189 -22.00 -22.63 12.24
C GLN A 189 -22.39 -22.77 13.71
N LYS A 190 -23.62 -23.27 13.94
CA LYS A 190 -24.24 -23.41 15.27
C LYS A 190 -23.38 -24.18 16.28
N ASP A 191 -22.67 -25.21 15.81
CA ASP A 191 -21.81 -26.09 16.62
C ASP A 191 -20.30 -25.78 16.39
N GLY A 192 -19.99 -24.59 15.84
CA GLY A 192 -18.63 -24.13 15.57
C GLY A 192 -17.79 -24.03 16.85
N ARG A 193 -16.50 -24.40 16.75
CA ARG A 193 -15.59 -24.53 17.91
C ARG A 193 -14.37 -23.58 17.79
N PRO A 194 -14.55 -22.25 17.84
CA PRO A 194 -13.47 -21.29 17.58
C PRO A 194 -12.25 -21.46 18.50
N ASN A 195 -12.46 -21.80 19.78
CA ASN A 195 -11.36 -22.08 20.73
C ASN A 195 -10.54 -23.33 20.35
N TYR A 196 -11.17 -24.33 19.73
CA TYR A 196 -10.48 -25.53 19.24
C TYR A 196 -9.71 -25.20 17.95
N ALA A 197 -10.34 -24.50 17.00
CA ALA A 197 -9.69 -24.04 15.77
C ALA A 197 -8.48 -23.12 16.06
N PHE A 198 -8.58 -22.22 17.03
CA PHE A 198 -7.47 -21.41 17.53
C PHE A 198 -6.33 -22.30 18.07
N SER A 199 -6.66 -23.31 18.88
CA SER A 199 -5.66 -24.24 19.43
C SER A 199 -4.94 -25.03 18.33
N GLU A 200 -5.66 -25.54 17.34
CA GLU A 200 -5.07 -26.22 16.18
C GLU A 200 -4.20 -25.28 15.33
N PHE A 201 -4.64 -24.04 15.11
CA PHE A 201 -3.87 -23.03 14.41
C PHE A 201 -2.57 -22.67 15.14
N ILE A 202 -2.61 -22.47 16.47
CA ILE A 202 -1.41 -22.21 17.28
C ILE A 202 -0.45 -23.41 17.23
N ASN A 203 -0.95 -24.65 17.31
CA ASN A 203 -0.12 -25.85 17.14
C ASN A 203 0.56 -25.89 15.76
N LEU A 204 -0.15 -25.50 14.69
CA LEU A 204 0.41 -25.40 13.34
C LEU A 204 1.49 -24.30 13.23
N VAL A 205 1.24 -23.11 13.78
CA VAL A 205 2.22 -22.01 13.82
C VAL A 205 3.48 -22.42 14.59
N GLN A 206 3.33 -23.07 15.75
CA GLN A 206 4.47 -23.57 16.54
C GLN A 206 5.27 -24.61 15.75
N LYS A 207 4.60 -25.56 15.08
CA LYS A 207 5.23 -26.58 14.22
C LYS A 207 6.05 -25.97 13.07
N CYS A 208 5.55 -24.89 12.44
CA CYS A 208 6.20 -24.22 11.32
C CYS A 208 7.10 -23.04 11.71
N SER A 209 7.21 -22.68 12.99
CA SER A 209 8.03 -21.54 13.47
C SER A 209 9.52 -21.68 13.11
N GLY A 210 10.03 -22.92 13.05
CA GLY A 210 11.38 -23.20 12.59
C GLY A 210 11.60 -23.07 11.07
N GLU A 211 10.52 -22.99 10.29
CA GLU A 211 10.47 -23.03 8.82
C GLU A 211 10.14 -21.64 8.21
N SER A 212 9.37 -20.83 8.93
CA SER A 212 9.04 -19.45 8.55
C SER A 212 10.26 -18.53 8.53
N ARG A 213 11.28 -18.82 9.36
CA ARG A 213 12.58 -18.15 9.30
C ARG A 213 13.34 -18.64 8.06
N GLY A 214 13.20 -17.90 6.96
CA GLY A 214 13.95 -18.11 5.74
C GLY A 214 15.39 -17.61 5.78
N PHE A 215 16.01 -17.57 4.60
CA PHE A 215 17.31 -16.95 4.39
C PHE A 215 17.32 -16.07 3.14
N THR A 216 18.18 -15.06 3.16
CA THR A 216 18.31 -14.08 2.09
C THR A 216 19.60 -14.31 1.30
N VAL A 217 19.51 -14.12 -0.02
CA VAL A 217 20.59 -14.28 -0.99
C VAL A 217 20.67 -13.00 -1.82
N PRO A 218 21.82 -12.31 -1.87
CA PRO A 218 22.03 -11.21 -2.81
C PRO A 218 21.95 -11.73 -4.26
N LEU A 219 21.18 -11.05 -5.11
CA LEU A 219 21.10 -11.38 -6.54
C LEU A 219 22.36 -10.92 -7.30
N LYS A 220 23.09 -9.94 -6.76
CA LYS A 220 24.35 -9.45 -7.32
C LYS A 220 25.34 -10.60 -7.48
N ASN A 221 25.73 -10.87 -8.73
CA ASN A 221 26.64 -11.94 -9.15
C ASN A 221 26.08 -13.38 -8.96
N MET A 222 24.76 -13.56 -8.94
CA MET A 222 24.16 -14.91 -8.92
C MET A 222 24.53 -15.70 -10.19
N ASN A 223 25.04 -16.92 -10.01
CA ASN A 223 25.44 -17.78 -11.12
C ASN A 223 24.20 -18.41 -11.81
N PRO A 224 24.01 -18.25 -13.13
CA PRO A 224 22.81 -18.74 -13.83
C PRO A 224 22.59 -20.25 -13.74
N LYS A 225 23.67 -21.05 -13.72
CA LYS A 225 23.58 -22.51 -13.59
C LYS A 225 23.13 -22.92 -12.20
N GLN A 226 23.70 -22.31 -11.16
CA GLN A 226 23.32 -22.57 -9.76
C GLN A 226 21.88 -22.15 -9.46
N TRP A 227 21.42 -21.07 -10.11
CA TRP A 227 20.02 -20.66 -10.10
C TRP A 227 19.11 -21.67 -10.80
N SER A 228 19.48 -22.14 -12.00
CA SER A 228 18.75 -23.21 -12.71
C SER A 228 18.64 -24.50 -11.89
N ASP A 229 19.70 -24.90 -11.20
CA ASP A 229 19.70 -26.07 -10.33
C ASP A 229 18.86 -25.84 -9.04
N ALA A 230 18.88 -24.61 -8.49
CA ALA A 230 18.02 -24.23 -7.37
C ALA A 230 16.53 -24.24 -7.77
N LEU A 231 16.18 -23.76 -8.97
CA LEU A 231 14.80 -23.77 -9.48
C LEU A 231 14.22 -25.20 -9.55
N LYS A 232 15.02 -26.21 -9.91
CA LYS A 232 14.60 -27.63 -9.91
C LYS A 232 14.31 -28.20 -8.51
N ILE A 233 14.74 -27.51 -7.45
CA ILE A 233 14.41 -27.82 -6.06
C ILE A 233 13.14 -27.03 -5.66
N ILE A 234 13.08 -25.75 -6.03
CA ILE A 234 11.97 -24.84 -5.74
C ILE A 234 10.65 -25.29 -6.37
N GLN A 235 10.69 -25.76 -7.63
CA GLN A 235 9.52 -26.18 -8.41
C GLN A 235 8.86 -27.48 -7.93
N ARG A 236 9.41 -28.13 -6.90
CA ARG A 236 8.88 -29.37 -6.32
C ARG A 236 7.81 -29.07 -5.26
N PRO A 237 6.53 -29.41 -5.47
CA PRO A 237 5.46 -29.05 -4.52
C PRO A 237 5.69 -29.58 -3.10
N GLU A 238 6.32 -30.75 -2.97
CA GLU A 238 6.63 -31.36 -1.68
C GLU A 238 7.63 -30.55 -0.84
N ASN A 239 8.44 -29.68 -1.46
CA ASN A 239 9.40 -28.82 -0.78
C ASN A 239 8.76 -27.60 -0.11
N LYS A 240 7.51 -27.23 -0.45
CA LYS A 240 6.74 -26.15 0.20
C LYS A 240 7.53 -24.84 0.40
N LEU A 241 8.29 -24.44 -0.61
CA LEU A 241 9.14 -23.25 -0.56
C LEU A 241 8.35 -22.01 -0.99
N LEU A 242 8.46 -20.94 -0.20
CA LEU A 242 8.00 -19.60 -0.55
C LEU A 242 9.21 -18.76 -0.96
N LEU A 243 9.11 -18.08 -2.10
CA LEU A 243 10.11 -17.14 -2.58
C LEU A 243 9.57 -15.72 -2.58
N THR A 244 10.42 -14.80 -2.13
CA THR A 244 10.23 -13.36 -2.26
C THR A 244 11.44 -12.81 -3.00
N LEU A 245 11.22 -12.07 -4.09
CA LEU A 245 12.26 -11.58 -4.99
C LEU A 245 12.14 -10.07 -5.13
N SER A 246 13.23 -9.34 -4.89
CA SER A 246 13.37 -7.91 -5.20
C SER A 246 14.41 -7.70 -6.32
N SER A 247 14.74 -6.45 -6.63
CA SER A 247 15.85 -6.12 -7.53
C SER A 247 17.24 -6.44 -6.95
N GLU A 248 17.37 -6.56 -5.63
CA GLU A 248 18.66 -6.71 -4.94
C GLU A 248 18.87 -8.09 -4.32
N GLU A 249 17.80 -8.70 -3.81
CA GLU A 249 17.87 -9.89 -2.98
C GLU A 249 16.69 -10.85 -3.21
N MET A 250 16.92 -12.12 -2.93
CA MET A 250 15.91 -13.16 -2.85
C MET A 250 15.84 -13.71 -1.43
N THR A 251 14.64 -13.78 -0.85
CA THR A 251 14.40 -14.50 0.40
C THR A 251 13.68 -15.81 0.11
N VAL A 252 14.17 -16.90 0.72
CA VAL A 252 13.64 -18.27 0.58
C VAL A 252 13.20 -18.78 1.95
N CYS A 253 11.90 -19.08 2.10
CA CYS A 253 11.27 -19.59 3.32
C CYS A 253 10.66 -20.99 3.08
N GLY A 254 10.42 -21.76 4.14
CA GLY A 254 9.82 -23.10 4.07
C GLY A 254 10.57 -24.14 4.90
N PRO A 255 10.25 -25.45 4.75
CA PRO A 255 10.90 -26.53 5.48
C PRO A 255 12.43 -26.46 5.44
N ARG A 256 13.08 -26.59 6.60
CA ARG A 256 14.54 -26.36 6.73
C ARG A 256 15.39 -27.20 5.77
N GLN A 257 15.02 -28.47 5.58
CA GLN A 257 15.74 -29.37 4.68
C GLN A 257 15.70 -28.86 3.22
N SER A 258 14.56 -28.33 2.79
CA SER A 258 14.36 -27.75 1.47
C SER A 258 15.10 -26.40 1.34
N GLN A 259 15.10 -25.56 2.39
CA GLN A 259 15.92 -24.34 2.45
C GLN A 259 17.41 -24.67 2.30
N ASP A 260 17.93 -25.64 3.05
CA ASP A 260 19.35 -26.02 3.02
C ASP A 260 19.76 -26.63 1.68
N ALA A 261 18.86 -27.36 1.01
CA ALA A 261 19.08 -27.85 -0.35
C ALA A 261 19.24 -26.70 -1.36
N VAL A 262 18.36 -25.69 -1.31
CA VAL A 262 18.45 -24.47 -2.14
C VAL A 262 19.74 -23.69 -1.81
N ARG A 263 20.02 -23.46 -0.53
CA ARG A 263 21.24 -22.78 -0.06
C ARG A 263 22.50 -23.46 -0.59
N LYS A 264 22.57 -24.79 -0.52
CA LYS A 264 23.68 -25.59 -1.06
C LYS A 264 23.82 -25.42 -2.58
N SER A 265 22.72 -25.46 -3.34
CA SER A 265 22.74 -25.25 -4.79
C SER A 265 23.33 -23.89 -5.16
N ILE A 266 22.93 -22.83 -4.45
CA ILE A 266 23.33 -21.45 -4.75
C ILE A 266 24.76 -21.14 -4.27
N SER A 267 25.20 -21.69 -3.14
CA SER A 267 26.50 -21.36 -2.52
C SER A 267 27.72 -22.08 -3.13
N THR A 268 27.53 -22.93 -4.15
CA THR A 268 28.57 -23.89 -4.59
C THR A 268 29.84 -23.24 -5.19
N THR A 269 29.84 -21.94 -5.54
CA THR A 269 31.04 -21.27 -6.10
C THR A 269 32.04 -20.77 -5.05
N GLN A 270 31.63 -20.48 -3.80
CA GLN A 270 32.52 -19.80 -2.83
C GLN A 270 33.69 -20.67 -2.32
N ARG A 271 33.70 -21.99 -2.58
CA ARG A 271 34.79 -22.89 -2.14
C ARG A 271 35.92 -23.08 -3.15
N THR A 272 35.79 -22.63 -4.39
CA THR A 272 36.76 -22.96 -5.46
C THR A 272 37.81 -21.87 -5.69
N LEU A 273 37.72 -20.72 -5.02
CA LEU A 273 38.64 -19.58 -5.17
C LEU A 273 39.72 -19.48 -4.08
N THR A 274 39.84 -20.47 -3.18
CA THR A 274 40.82 -20.45 -2.06
C THR A 274 41.81 -21.62 -2.06
N ASN A 275 41.87 -22.42 -3.12
CA ASN A 275 42.83 -23.53 -3.25
C ASN A 275 43.35 -23.63 -4.70
N THR A 276 44.17 -22.68 -5.12
CA THR A 276 45.03 -22.82 -6.31
C THR A 276 46.25 -21.90 -6.21
N ASP A 277 47.14 -22.22 -5.27
CA ASP A 277 48.58 -21.91 -5.25
C ASP A 277 49.13 -22.49 -3.93
N THR A 278 50.20 -23.28 -3.86
CA THR A 278 51.26 -23.55 -4.86
C THR A 278 51.57 -25.05 -4.95
N SER A 279 51.89 -25.53 -6.16
CA SER A 279 52.72 -26.72 -6.35
C SER A 279 54.12 -26.28 -6.74
N THR A 280 55.07 -26.37 -5.81
CA THR A 280 56.50 -26.26 -6.13
C THR A 280 57.20 -27.55 -5.75
N THR A 281 57.41 -28.41 -6.74
CA THR A 281 58.30 -29.58 -6.62
C THR A 281 59.75 -29.11 -6.62
N VAL A 282 60.54 -29.50 -5.62
CA VAL A 282 62.00 -29.47 -5.72
C VAL A 282 62.55 -30.86 -5.40
N TYR A 283 63.20 -31.46 -6.38
CA TYR A 283 64.01 -32.67 -6.25
C TYR A 283 65.45 -32.28 -5.90
N THR A 284 65.93 -32.71 -4.74
CA THR A 284 67.34 -33.01 -4.43
C THR A 284 67.32 -33.99 -3.26
N GLY A 285 68.09 -35.07 -3.19
CA GLY A 285 69.31 -35.37 -3.93
C GLY A 285 70.33 -35.90 -2.93
N VAL A 286 70.53 -37.21 -2.91
CA VAL A 286 71.41 -38.01 -2.03
C VAL A 286 72.72 -37.34 -1.55
N ALA A 287 72.98 -37.49 -0.25
CA ALA A 287 74.24 -37.97 0.32
C ALA A 287 73.94 -38.69 1.65
#